data_AF-A0A961TDG0-F1
#
_entry.id   AF-A0A961TDG0-F1
#
_cell.length_a   1.000
_cell.length_b   1.000
_cell.length_c   1.000
_cell.angle_alpha   90.00
_cell.angle_beta   90.00
_cell.angle_gamma   90.00
#
_symmetry.space_group_name_H-M   'P 1'
#
loop_
_entity.id
_entity.type
_entity.pdbx_description
1 polymer ?
#
loop_
_entity_poly.entity_id
_entity_poly.type
_entity_poly.pdbx_seq_one_letter_code
_entity_poly.pdbx_strand_id
1 'polypeptide(L)' 'KKNVAILQILPTGNYAVRIVFDDMHDTGIFTWGYLHEMGSDVAGRMAAYEAEL' A
#
# COMPACT_ATOMS: atom_id res chain seq x y z
N LYS A 1 -9.56 1.74 9.89
CA LYS A 1 -10.33 0.51 9.52
C LYS A 1 -9.35 -0.66 9.52
N LYS A 2 -9.66 -1.81 10.12
CA LYS A 2 -8.68 -2.91 10.32
C LYS A 2 -8.79 -4.08 9.33
N ASN A 3 -9.88 -4.15 8.56
CA ASN A 3 -10.18 -5.28 7.67
C ASN A 3 -10.34 -4.79 6.23
N VAL A 4 -9.30 -4.24 5.63
CA VAL A 4 -9.27 -3.88 4.20
C VAL A 4 -8.48 -4.95 3.48
N ALA A 5 -9.04 -5.50 2.41
CA ALA A 5 -8.42 -6.55 1.61
C ALA A 5 -7.99 -6.03 0.23
N ILE A 6 -6.97 -6.68 -0.35
CA ILE A 6 -6.57 -6.44 -1.74
C ILE A 6 -7.45 -7.31 -2.64
N LEU A 7 -8.21 -6.67 -3.52
CA LEU A 7 -9.01 -7.37 -4.53
C LEU A 7 -8.20 -7.66 -5.80
N GLN A 8 -7.37 -6.70 -6.22
CA GLN A 8 -6.65 -6.81 -7.48
C GLN A 8 -5.36 -5.99 -7.47
N ILE A 9 -4.36 -6.46 -8.22
CA ILE A 9 -3.12 -5.73 -8.51
C ILE A 9 -2.98 -5.65 -10.02
N LEU A 10 -2.83 -4.42 -10.53
CA LEU A 10 -2.74 -4.12 -11.96
C LEU A 10 -1.39 -3.46 -12.28
N PRO A 11 -0.64 -3.92 -13.29
CA PRO A 11 0.59 -3.25 -13.69
C PRO A 11 0.29 -1.86 -14.27
N THR A 12 1.16 -0.89 -13.98
CA THR A 12 1.12 0.45 -14.58
C THR A 12 2.48 0.73 -15.23
N GLY A 13 2.57 0.44 -16.52
CA GLY A 13 3.85 0.37 -17.23
C GLY A 13 4.82 -0.58 -16.53
N ASN A 14 6.12 -0.26 -16.58
CA ASN A 14 7.17 -1.07 -15.97
C ASN A 14 7.66 -0.51 -14.61
N TYR A 15 7.00 0.50 -14.05
CA TYR A 15 7.53 1.27 -12.89
C TYR A 15 6.63 1.27 -11.65
N ALA A 16 5.38 0.78 -11.77
CA ALA A 16 4.40 0.84 -10.70
C ALA A 16 3.30 -0.24 -10.83
N VAL A 17 2.51 -0.38 -9.78
CA VAL A 17 1.24 -1.11 -9.76
C VAL A 17 0.12 -0.25 -9.21
N ARG A 18 -1.09 -0.49 -9.71
CA ARG A 18 -2.33 -0.01 -9.12
C ARG A 18 -2.93 -1.11 -8.26
N ILE A 19 -3.26 -0.80 -7.01
CA ILE A 19 -3.87 -1.75 -6.07
C ILE A 19 -5.34 -1.36 -5.89
N VAL A 20 -6.25 -2.33 -6.09
CA VAL A 20 -7.69 -2.18 -5.85
C VAL A 20 -8.02 -2.81 -4.51
N PHE A 21 -8.60 -2.02 -3.62
CA PHE A 21 -9.03 -2.44 -2.30
C PHE A 21 -10.55 -2.66 -2.25
N ASP A 22 -11.00 -3.50 -1.33
CA ASP A 22 -12.43 -3.83 -1.15
C ASP A 22 -13.26 -2.71 -0.52
N ASP A 23 -12.62 -1.67 0.01
CA ASP A 23 -13.26 -0.52 0.63
C ASP A 23 -13.49 0.65 -0.33
N MET A 24 -13.55 0.36 -1.64
CA MET A 24 -13.78 1.29 -2.76
C MET A 24 -12.59 2.17 -3.14
N HIS A 25 -11.38 1.91 -2.63
CA HIS A 25 -10.17 2.58 -3.11
C HIS A 25 -9.57 1.81 -4.30
N ASP A 26 -9.64 2.40 -5.50
CA ASP A 26 -9.18 1.77 -6.74
C ASP A 26 -8.28 2.68 -7.61
N THR A 27 -7.94 3.86 -7.11
CA THR A 27 -7.17 4.88 -7.85
C THR A 27 -5.68 4.95 -7.49
N GLY A 28 -5.25 4.27 -6.42
CA GLY A 28 -3.89 4.37 -5.90
C GLY A 28 -2.84 3.70 -6.80
N ILE A 29 -1.83 4.47 -7.22
CA ILE A 29 -0.65 3.98 -7.96
C ILE A 29 0.56 3.97 -7.03
N PHE A 30 1.20 2.81 -6.93
CA PHE A 30 2.33 2.55 -6.04
C PHE A 30 3.55 2.19 -6.89
N THR A 31 4.58 3.04 -6.86
CA THR A 31 5.83 2.77 -7.57
C THR A 31 6.65 1.69 -6.87
N TRP A 32 7.52 1.00 -7.60
CA TRP A 32 8.40 0.00 -7.01
C TRP A 32 9.31 0.57 -5.92
N GLY A 33 9.84 1.78 -6.14
CA GLY A 33 10.65 2.47 -5.14
C GLY A 33 9.89 2.75 -3.85
N TYR A 34 8.63 3.19 -3.97
CA TYR A 34 7.80 3.46 -2.80
C TYR A 34 7.42 2.17 -2.04
N LEU A 35 7.04 1.11 -2.76
CA LEU A 35 6.77 -0.19 -2.13
C LEU A 35 8.00 -0.75 -1.41
N HIS A 36 9.19 -0.59 -2.01
CA HIS A 36 10.45 -0.99 -1.38
C HIS A 36 10.75 -0.17 -0.13
N GLU A 37 10.60 1.16 -0.18
CA GLU A 37 10.77 2.04 0.99
C GLU A 37 9.82 1.63 2.13
N MET A 38 8.54 1.42 1.83
CA MET A 38 7.55 0.97 2.82
C MET A 38 7.89 -0.40 3.41
N GLY A 39 8.39 -1.32 2.58
CA GLY A 39 8.82 -2.66 3.01
C GLY A 39 10.13 -2.67 3.81
N SER A 40 10.96 -1.62 3.70
CA SER A 40 12.27 -1.57 4.34
C SER A 40 12.20 -1.38 5.86
N ASP A 41 11.13 -0.75 6.38
CA ASP A 41 10.88 -0.59 7.81
C ASP A 41 9.38 -0.68 8.11
N VAL A 42 8.81 -1.87 7.93
CA VAL A 42 7.40 -2.11 8.23
C VAL A 42 7.13 -1.94 9.72
N ALA A 43 8.00 -2.48 10.59
CA ALA A 43 7.78 -2.49 12.03
C ALA A 43 7.78 -1.08 12.63
N GLY A 44 8.78 -0.26 12.30
CA GLY A 44 8.87 1.12 12.79
C GLY A 44 7.73 1.99 12.28
N ARG A 45 7.39 1.86 10.99
CA ARG A 45 6.26 2.59 10.39
C ARG A 45 4.92 2.23 11.02
N MET A 46 4.67 0.95 11.30
CA MET A 46 3.44 0.51 11.96
C MET A 46 3.39 0.97 13.43
N ALA A 47 4.50 0.90 14.16
CA ALA A 47 4.58 1.39 15.53
C ALA A 47 4.30 2.91 15.62
N ALA A 48 4.83 3.69 14.67
CA ALA A 48 4.54 5.12 14.58
C ALA A 48 3.05 5.40 14.32
N TYR A 49 2.43 4.67 13.38
CA TYR A 49 1.00 4.78 13.11
C TYR A 49 0.13 4.45 14.33
N GLU A 50 0.48 3.41 15.09
CA GLU A 50 -0.24 3.03 16.31
C GLU A 50 -0.09 4.05 17.44
N ALA A 51 1.05 4.74 17.53
CA ALA A 51 1.27 5.78 18.52
C ALA A 51 0.46 7.06 18.24
N GLU A 52 0.04 7.28 17.00
CA GLU A 52 -0.77 8.43 16.58
C GLU A 52 -2.29 8.19 16.63
N LEU A 53 -2.73 6.94 16.86
CA LEU A 53 -4.15 6.53 16.96
C LEU A 53 -4.76 6.83 18.33
#